data_AF-A0A936MRZ9-F1
#
_entry.id   AF-A0A936MRZ9-F1
#
_cell.length_a   1.000
_cell.length_b   1.000
_cell.length_c   1.000
_cell.angle_alpha   90.00
_cell.angle_beta   90.00
_cell.angle_gamma   90.00
#
_symmetry.space_group_name_H-M   'P 1'
#
loop_
_entity.id
_entity.type
_entity.pdbx_description
1 polymer ?
#
loop_
_entity_poly.entity_id
_entity_poly.type
_entity_poly.pdbx_seq_one_letter_code
_entity_poly.pdbx_strand_id
1 'polypeptide(L)'
;MKQTNMVVVERMTNLGAWELYRFADEGTDEVICKMALRHDDQTDAVEYGVWRRDDTEPSATGRLDLEVEDGWSDEARELALGEIARIYSQGLPETANGLLYKIGEEEDEEDDDAEDDDSDVEDDGDDEEDDAYEDGDDEYEDGDDEEET
;
A
#
# COMPACT_ATOMS: atom_id res chain seq x y z
N MET A 1 19.18 25.10 18.66
CA MET A 1 18.34 24.92 17.46
C MET A 1 17.26 23.92 17.83
N LYS A 2 15.97 24.23 17.62
CA LYS A 2 14.96 23.18 17.73
C LYS A 2 15.21 22.25 16.55
N GLN A 3 15.56 20.98 16.80
CA GLN A 3 15.44 19.98 15.75
C GLN A 3 13.98 19.99 15.33
N THR A 4 13.72 20.40 14.09
CA THR A 4 12.46 20.10 13.42
C THR A 4 12.50 18.61 13.16
N ASN A 5 11.80 17.84 14.00
CA ASN A 5 11.62 16.42 13.75
C ASN A 5 10.87 16.27 12.41
N MET A 6 11.44 15.47 11.52
CA MET A 6 10.81 15.09 10.25
C MET A 6 9.98 13.82 10.46
N VAL A 7 8.94 13.67 9.67
CA VAL A 7 8.16 12.42 9.61
C VAL A 7 8.67 11.60 8.45
N VAL A 8 9.11 10.37 8.72
CA VAL A 8 9.49 9.39 7.71
C VAL A 8 8.26 8.57 7.35
N VAL A 9 8.05 8.37 6.06
CA VAL A 9 6.98 7.51 5.54
C VAL A 9 7.61 6.29 4.89
N GLU A 10 7.30 5.12 5.44
CA GLU A 10 7.83 3.83 4.99
C GLU A 10 6.72 3.00 4.37
N ARG A 11 7.02 2.35 3.24
CA ARG A 11 6.12 1.37 2.64
C ARG A 11 6.27 0.03 3.36
N MET A 12 5.15 -0.54 3.78
CA MET A 12 5.08 -1.86 4.40
C MET A 12 4.62 -2.91 3.38
N THR A 13 4.62 -4.18 3.79
CA THR A 13 4.08 -5.28 2.98
C THR A 13 2.62 -5.01 2.59
N ASN A 14 2.32 -5.18 1.30
CA ASN A 14 0.98 -4.99 0.76
C ASN A 14 0.01 -6.08 1.28
N LEU A 15 -1.27 -5.73 1.37
CA LEU A 15 -2.37 -6.66 1.68
C LEU A 15 -3.33 -6.75 0.50
N GLY A 16 -3.07 -7.71 -0.39
CA GLY A 16 -3.80 -7.81 -1.66
C GLY A 16 -3.58 -6.56 -2.51
N ALA A 17 -4.66 -5.87 -2.88
CA ALA A 17 -4.61 -4.62 -3.63
C ALA A 17 -4.31 -3.37 -2.78
N TRP A 18 -4.18 -3.51 -1.46
CA TRP A 18 -3.89 -2.40 -0.56
C TRP A 18 -2.39 -2.25 -0.31
N GLU A 19 -1.86 -1.06 -0.58
CA GLU A 19 -0.52 -0.64 -0.21
C GLU A 19 -0.54 0.00 1.17
N LEU A 20 0.33 -0.47 2.07
CA LEU A 20 0.36 0.01 3.44
C LEU A 20 1.58 0.91 3.69
N TYR A 21 1.37 1.96 4.48
CA TYR A 21 2.39 2.95 4.81
C TYR A 21 2.41 3.23 6.31
N ARG A 22 3.60 3.39 6.86
CA ARG A 22 3.84 3.78 8.26
C ARG A 22 4.45 5.17 8.30
N PHE A 23 3.86 6.05 9.12
CA PHE A 23 4.39 7.39 9.38
C PHE A 23 5.02 7.36 10.77
N ALA A 24 6.33 7.57 10.83
CA ALA A 24 7.10 7.57 12.07
C ALA A 24 7.86 8.89 12.25
N ASP A 25 8.01 9.34 13.49
CA ASP A 25 8.87 10.47 13.82
C ASP A 25 10.34 10.04 13.74
N GLU A 26 11.14 10.68 12.90
CA GLU A 26 12.54 10.31 12.65
C GLU A 26 13.40 10.33 13.92
N GLY A 27 13.10 11.24 14.86
CA GLY A 27 13.91 11.44 16.05
C GLY A 27 13.61 10.43 17.16
N THR A 28 12.42 9.84 17.16
CA THR A 28 11.91 9.02 18.28
C THR A 28 11.48 7.62 17.87
N ASP A 29 11.34 7.35 16.56
CA ASP A 29 10.77 6.12 16.01
C ASP A 29 9.33 5.86 16.51
N GLU A 30 8.64 6.89 16.98
CA GLU A 30 7.25 6.79 17.41
C GLU A 30 6.34 6.75 16.18
N VAL A 31 5.51 5.71 16.08
CA VAL A 31 4.49 5.59 15.02
C VAL A 31 3.37 6.59 15.26
N ILE A 32 3.27 7.56 14.35
CA ILE A 32 2.24 8.59 14.38
C ILE A 32 0.92 8.02 13.85
N CYS A 33 0.98 7.42 12.66
CA CYS A 33 -0.18 6.79 12.02
C CYS A 33 0.25 5.76 10.97
N LYS A 34 -0.72 4.97 10.54
CA LYS A 34 -0.62 4.08 9.39
C LYS A 34 -1.65 4.51 8.36
N MET A 35 -1.31 4.37 7.08
CA MET A 35 -2.23 4.61 5.98
C MET A 35 -2.26 3.39 5.08
N ALA A 36 -3.43 3.09 4.52
CA ALA A 36 -3.60 2.11 3.47
C ALA A 36 -4.12 2.86 2.24
N LEU A 37 -3.56 2.58 1.07
CA LEU A 37 -4.01 3.10 -0.21
C LEU A 37 -4.43 1.95 -1.12
N ARG A 38 -5.47 2.16 -1.92
CA ARG A 38 -5.83 1.30 -3.04
C ARG A 38 -6.15 2.17 -4.24
N HIS A 39 -5.35 2.05 -5.29
CA HIS A 39 -5.61 2.72 -6.55
C HIS A 39 -6.65 1.94 -7.37
N ASP A 40 -7.59 2.66 -7.96
CA ASP A 40 -8.55 2.15 -8.93
C ASP A 40 -8.19 2.68 -10.32
N ASP A 41 -7.57 1.83 -11.13
CA ASP A 41 -7.14 2.16 -12.50
C ASP A 41 -8.30 2.51 -13.45
N GLN A 42 -9.55 2.18 -13.10
CA GLN A 42 -10.71 2.49 -13.95
C GLN A 42 -11.23 3.91 -13.71
N THR A 43 -11.03 4.44 -12.51
CA THR A 43 -11.61 5.72 -12.10
C THR A 43 -10.57 6.76 -11.70
N ASP A 44 -9.28 6.44 -11.81
CA ASP A 44 -8.14 7.28 -11.40
C ASP A 44 -8.33 7.82 -9.96
N ALA A 45 -8.87 6.96 -9.10
CA ALA A 45 -9.17 7.31 -7.73
C ALA A 45 -8.40 6.44 -6.75
N VAL A 46 -8.10 7.03 -5.61
CA VAL A 46 -7.36 6.40 -4.53
C VAL A 46 -8.29 6.28 -3.34
N GLU A 47 -8.67 5.06 -3.02
CA GLU A 47 -9.31 4.77 -1.74
C GLU A 47 -8.26 4.70 -0.65
N TYR A 48 -8.61 5.18 0.54
CA TYR A 48 -7.68 5.20 1.65
C TYR A 48 -8.32 4.86 2.99
N GLY A 49 -7.50 4.32 3.88
CA GLY A 49 -7.76 4.20 5.31
C GLY A 49 -6.63 4.82 6.12
N VAL A 50 -6.95 5.45 7.24
CA VAL A 50 -5.99 6.03 8.18
C VAL A 50 -6.22 5.44 9.57
N TRP A 51 -5.19 4.88 10.17
CA TRP A 51 -5.18 4.39 11.55
C TRP A 51 -4.28 5.28 12.38
N ARG A 52 -4.80 5.84 13.47
CA ARG A 52 -3.98 6.60 14.41
C ARG A 52 -3.34 5.64 15.39
N ARG A 53 -2.02 5.78 15.60
CA ARG A 53 -1.25 4.97 16.56
C ARG A 53 -1.54 3.46 16.39
N ASP A 54 -2.06 2.83 17.44
CA ASP A 54 -2.35 1.39 17.52
C ASP A 54 -3.85 1.07 17.43
N ASP A 55 -4.67 1.95 16.84
CA ASP A 55 -6.08 1.66 16.60
C ASP A 55 -6.24 0.37 15.75
N THR A 56 -7.18 -0.48 16.13
CA THR A 56 -7.49 -1.73 15.40
C THR A 56 -8.38 -1.49 14.19
N GLU A 57 -9.06 -0.34 14.14
CA GLU A 57 -9.98 0.07 13.07
C GLU A 57 -9.54 1.42 12.49
N PRO A 58 -9.81 1.70 11.22
CA PRO A 58 -9.41 2.95 10.61
C PRO A 58 -10.17 4.11 11.27
N SER A 59 -9.42 5.06 11.83
CA SER A 59 -9.95 6.30 12.40
C SER A 59 -10.57 7.21 11.32
N ALA A 60 -10.17 7.03 10.06
CA ALA A 60 -10.79 7.65 8.90
C ALA A 60 -10.65 6.78 7.64
N THR A 61 -11.63 6.84 6.76
CA THR A 61 -11.60 6.23 5.42
C THR A 61 -12.15 7.21 4.40
N GLY A 62 -11.78 7.05 3.14
CA GLY A 62 -12.33 7.90 2.08
C GLY A 62 -11.79 7.55 0.71
N ARG A 63 -12.09 8.44 -0.23
CA ARG A 63 -11.67 8.39 -1.62
C ARG A 63 -11.10 9.75 -2.02
N LEU A 64 -10.00 9.73 -2.76
CA LEU A 64 -9.34 10.89 -3.33
C LEU A 64 -9.30 10.69 -4.84
N ASP A 65 -9.97 11.57 -5.59
CA ASP A 65 -9.82 11.58 -7.04
C ASP A 65 -8.48 12.27 -7.36
N LEU A 66 -7.56 11.55 -8.02
CA LEU A 66 -6.20 11.99 -8.26
C LEU A 66 -5.91 11.93 -9.76
N GLU A 67 -5.70 13.09 -10.38
CA GLU A 67 -5.31 13.13 -11.80
C GLU A 67 -3.84 12.69 -11.93
N VAL A 68 -3.63 11.40 -12.25
CA VAL A 68 -2.30 10.81 -12.49
C VAL A 68 -2.02 10.69 -13.98
N GLU A 69 -1.13 11.54 -14.50
CA GLU A 69 -0.81 11.56 -15.94
C GLU A 69 0.00 10.34 -16.41
N ASP A 70 0.80 9.75 -15.51
CA ASP A 70 1.75 8.65 -15.80
C ASP A 70 1.49 7.39 -14.93
N GLY A 71 0.21 7.13 -14.61
CA GLY A 71 -0.21 5.95 -13.84
C GLY A 71 0.21 5.97 -12.36
N TRP A 72 0.08 4.82 -11.69
CA TRP A 72 0.32 4.70 -10.24
C TRP A 72 1.81 4.56 -9.88
N SER A 73 2.56 5.64 -10.10
CA SER A 73 3.99 5.78 -9.82
C SER A 73 4.28 6.17 -8.37
N ASP A 74 5.56 6.19 -7.97
CA ASP A 74 5.93 6.63 -6.61
C ASP A 74 5.61 8.10 -6.37
N GLU A 75 5.76 8.95 -7.39
CA GLU A 75 5.34 10.36 -7.32
C GLU A 75 3.83 10.48 -7.06
N ALA A 76 3.01 9.63 -7.70
CA ALA A 76 1.56 9.58 -7.45
C ALA A 76 1.23 9.15 -6.02
N ARG A 77 1.96 8.16 -5.48
CA ARG A 77 1.82 7.71 -4.09
C ARG A 77 2.17 8.83 -3.10
N GLU A 78 3.31 9.51 -3.31
CA GLU A 78 3.73 10.63 -2.46
C GLU A 78 2.70 11.76 -2.46
N LEU A 79 2.13 12.06 -3.63
CA LEU A 79 1.11 13.09 -3.78
C LEU A 79 -0.18 12.70 -3.06
N ALA A 80 -0.65 11.45 -3.21
CA ALA A 80 -1.82 10.94 -2.51
C ALA A 80 -1.63 10.96 -0.98
N LEU A 81 -0.51 10.45 -0.49
CA LEU A 81 -0.17 10.45 0.94
C LEU A 81 -0.09 11.87 1.51
N GLY A 82 0.49 12.79 0.74
CA GLY A 82 0.61 14.20 1.12
C GLY A 82 -0.75 14.88 1.21
N GLU A 83 -1.62 14.64 0.23
CA GLU A 83 -2.99 15.17 0.22
C GLU A 83 -3.84 14.60 1.38
N ILE A 84 -3.75 13.30 1.64
CA ILE A 84 -4.43 12.66 2.79
C ILE A 84 -3.90 13.25 4.11
N ALA A 85 -2.58 13.34 4.29
CA ALA A 85 -1.98 13.95 5.48
C ALA A 85 -2.43 15.41 5.66
N ARG A 86 -2.58 16.17 4.57
CA ARG A 86 -3.09 17.54 4.59
C ARG A 86 -4.57 17.62 5.01
N ILE A 87 -5.42 16.75 4.45
CA ILE A 87 -6.84 16.66 4.82
C ILE A 87 -6.98 16.40 6.33
N TYR A 88 -6.15 15.51 6.87
CA TYR A 88 -6.18 15.13 8.29
C TYR A 88 -5.19 15.92 9.17
N SER A 89 -4.61 17.02 8.68
CA SER A 89 -3.59 17.82 9.38
C SER A 89 -4.05 18.35 10.74
N GLN A 90 -5.35 18.59 10.94
CA GLN A 90 -5.89 18.97 12.25
C GLN A 90 -5.76 17.85 13.30
N GLY A 91 -5.66 16.59 12.87
CA GLY A 91 -5.43 15.43 13.72
C GLY A 91 -4.04 14.79 13.58
N LEU A 92 -3.20 15.35 12.72
CA LEU A 92 -1.80 14.95 12.47
C LEU A 92 -0.91 16.20 12.42
N PRO A 93 -0.86 17.04 13.47
CA PRO A 93 -0.06 18.26 13.45
C PRO A 93 1.44 18.02 13.22
N GLU A 94 1.93 16.81 13.52
CA GLU A 94 3.31 16.37 13.31
C GLU A 94 3.71 16.36 11.83
N THR A 95 2.76 16.13 10.91
CA THR A 95 3.02 16.12 9.46
C THR A 95 3.12 17.53 8.87
N ALA A 96 2.77 18.58 9.62
CA ALA A 96 2.82 19.97 9.16
C ALA A 96 4.25 20.48 8.90
N ASN A 97 5.27 19.80 9.42
CA ASN A 97 6.68 20.16 9.21
C ASN A 97 7.26 19.59 7.90
N GLY A 98 6.46 18.83 7.15
CA GLY A 98 6.88 18.13 5.94
C GLY A 98 7.02 16.62 6.15
N LEU A 99 6.87 15.88 5.05
CA LEU A 99 7.00 14.43 5.00
C LEU A 99 8.24 14.07 4.19
N LEU A 100 9.05 13.15 4.71
CA LEU A 100 10.15 12.53 3.99
C LEU A 100 9.73 11.11 3.60
N TYR A 101 9.52 10.89 2.32
CA TYR A 101 9.13 9.58 1.81
C TYR A 101 10.36 8.71 1.60
N LYS A 102 10.35 7.52 2.21
CA LYS A 102 11.27 6.43 1.91
C LYS A 102 10.46 5.33 1.24
N ILE A 103 10.26 5.50 -0.06
CA ILE A 103 9.61 4.50 -0.92
C ILE A 103 10.73 3.75 -1.63
N GLY A 104 10.94 2.50 -1.25
CA GLY A 104 12.01 1.65 -1.78
C GLY A 104 12.35 0.55 -0.78
N GLU A 105 12.82 -0.58 -1.29
CA GLU A 105 13.45 -1.62 -0.47
C GLU A 105 14.66 -0.97 0.25
N GLU A 106 14.80 -1.19 1.56
CA GLU A 106 16.16 -1.27 2.09
C GLU A 106 16.82 -2.33 1.19
N GLU A 107 17.78 -1.93 0.36
CA GLU A 107 18.76 -2.89 -0.11
C GLU A 107 19.28 -3.50 1.19
N ASP A 108 18.77 -4.69 1.56
CA ASP A 108 19.50 -5.61 2.41
C ASP A 108 20.85 -5.63 1.72
N GLU A 109 21.83 -4.94 2.31
CA GLU A 109 23.22 -5.07 1.89
C GLU A 109 23.48 -6.55 2.09
N GLU A 110 23.30 -7.33 1.01
CA GLU A 110 23.57 -8.74 0.97
C GLU A 110 24.96 -8.89 1.57
N ASP A 111 25.00 -9.48 2.75
CA ASP A 111 26.23 -9.91 3.38
C ASP A 111 26.78 -10.96 2.41
N ASP A 112 27.65 -10.47 1.54
CA ASP A 112 28.37 -11.16 0.48
C ASP A 112 29.37 -12.14 1.15
N ASP A 113 28.87 -13.05 1.99
CA ASP A 113 29.60 -14.19 2.53
C ASP A 113 29.50 -15.31 1.48
N ALA A 114 30.20 -15.06 0.38
CA ALA A 114 30.42 -15.98 -0.70
C ALA A 114 31.23 -17.19 -0.21
N GLU A 115 30.58 -18.35 -0.04
CA GLU A 115 31.28 -19.64 -0.07
C GLU A 115 30.43 -20.68 -0.82
N ASP A 116 30.73 -20.78 -2.11
CA ASP A 116 30.79 -21.98 -2.96
C ASP A 116 30.56 -23.33 -2.23
N ASP A 117 29.44 -24.02 -2.49
CA ASP A 117 29.36 -25.48 -2.34
C ASP A 117 28.48 -26.10 -3.44
N ASP A 118 29.19 -26.51 -4.48
CA ASP A 118 28.82 -27.34 -5.61
C ASP A 118 28.04 -28.60 -5.16
N SER A 119 26.74 -28.69 -5.44
CA SER A 119 26.04 -29.98 -5.47
C SER A 119 25.06 -30.09 -6.63
N ASP A 120 25.64 -30.52 -7.75
CA ASP A 120 25.01 -31.19 -8.88
C ASP A 120 23.98 -32.24 -8.40
N VAL A 121 22.69 -31.95 -8.61
CA VAL A 121 21.61 -32.95 -8.53
C VAL A 121 20.75 -32.86 -9.79
N GLU A 122 21.11 -33.69 -10.75
CA GLU A 122 20.22 -34.10 -11.84
C GLU A 122 19.21 -35.11 -11.27
N ASP A 123 17.91 -34.82 -11.29
CA ASP A 123 16.89 -35.86 -11.23
C ASP A 123 15.60 -35.45 -11.95
N ASP A 124 15.37 -36.17 -13.04
CA ASP A 124 14.17 -36.38 -13.86
C ASP A 124 12.85 -36.41 -13.06
N GLY A 125 11.82 -35.73 -13.56
CA GLY A 125 10.49 -35.81 -12.95
C GLY A 125 9.36 -35.22 -13.79
N ASP A 126 9.25 -35.68 -15.02
CA ASP A 126 8.03 -35.67 -15.84
C ASP A 126 6.84 -36.20 -15.02
N ASP A 127 5.80 -35.38 -14.80
CA ASP A 127 4.46 -35.87 -14.49
C ASP A 127 3.43 -34.83 -14.95
N GLU A 128 2.92 -35.04 -16.16
CA GLU A 128 1.76 -34.37 -16.74
C GLU A 128 0.48 -35.05 -16.24
N GLU A 129 -0.30 -34.39 -15.39
CA GLU A 129 -1.70 -34.70 -15.13
C GLU A 129 -2.36 -33.32 -14.89
N ASP A 130 -3.10 -32.68 -15.79
CA ASP A 130 -4.32 -33.06 -16.52
C ASP A 130 -5.51 -33.34 -15.59
N ASP A 131 -5.97 -32.31 -14.87
CA ASP A 131 -7.34 -32.24 -14.38
C ASP A 131 -8.00 -30.90 -14.76
N ALA A 132 -8.59 -30.94 -15.96
CA ALA A 132 -9.69 -30.10 -16.38
C ALA A 132 -10.80 -30.08 -15.30
N TYR A 133 -11.05 -28.90 -14.73
CA TYR A 133 -12.34 -28.65 -14.09
C TYR A 133 -13.23 -27.84 -15.04
N GLU A 134 -14.35 -28.51 -15.34
CA GLU A 134 -15.51 -28.10 -16.11
C GLU A 134 -16.05 -26.72 -15.74
N ASP A 135 -16.56 -26.06 -16.79
CA ASP A 135 -17.64 -25.08 -16.81
C ASP A 135 -18.46 -24.97 -15.51
N GLY A 136 -18.33 -23.81 -14.87
CA GLY A 136 -19.33 -23.26 -13.97
C GLY A 136 -20.02 -22.08 -14.65
N ASP A 137 -20.96 -22.37 -15.54
CA ASP A 137 -21.96 -21.43 -16.03
C ASP A 137 -22.96 -21.19 -14.88
N ASP A 138 -22.77 -20.15 -14.08
CA ASP A 138 -23.78 -19.63 -13.15
C ASP A 138 -24.32 -18.28 -13.65
N GLU A 139 -25.12 -18.43 -14.69
CA GLU A 139 -26.21 -17.54 -15.10
C GLU A 139 -27.13 -17.18 -13.92
N TYR A 140 -26.88 -16.04 -13.28
CA TYR A 140 -27.89 -15.34 -12.48
C TYR A 140 -28.63 -14.34 -13.37
N GLU A 141 -29.72 -14.81 -13.95
CA GLU A 141 -30.84 -13.95 -14.34
C GLU A 141 -31.59 -13.44 -13.08
N ASP A 142 -32.24 -12.30 -13.29
CA ASP A 142 -33.36 -11.72 -12.53
C ASP A 142 -33.07 -10.81 -11.33
N GLY A 143 -33.34 -9.53 -11.57
CA GLY A 143 -33.46 -8.46 -10.59
C GLY A 143 -34.11 -7.22 -11.19
N ASP A 144 -35.25 -7.43 -11.86
CA ASP A 144 -36.23 -6.45 -12.31
C ASP A 144 -36.52 -5.39 -11.23
N ASP A 145 -36.54 -4.12 -11.68
CA ASP A 145 -37.57 -3.11 -11.37
C ASP A 145 -37.85 -2.78 -9.90
N GLU A 146 -37.59 -1.53 -9.49
CA GLU A 146 -38.63 -0.64 -8.91
C GLU A 146 -38.24 0.83 -9.17
N GLU A 147 -38.95 1.48 -10.11
CA GLU A 147 -38.95 2.93 -10.26
C GLU A 147 -39.67 3.57 -9.04
N GLU A 148 -38.95 4.22 -8.14
CA GLU A 148 -39.55 5.14 -7.17
C GLU A 148 -39.54 6.59 -7.69
N THR A 149 -40.75 6.98 -8.12
CA THR A 149 -41.39 8.31 -8.28
C THR A 149 -40.61 9.59 -7.96
#